data_AF-A0A3C1DPS0-F1
#
_entry.id   AF-A0A3C1DPS0-F1
#
_cell.length_a   1.000
_cell.length_b   1.000
_cell.length_c   1.000
_cell.angle_alpha   90.00
_cell.angle_beta   90.00
_cell.angle_gamma   90.00
#
_symmetry.space_group_name_H-M   'P 1'
#
loop_
_entity.id
_entity.type
_entity.pdbx_description
1 polymer ?
#
loop_
_entity_poly.entity_id
_entity_poly.type
_entity_poly.pdbx_seq_one_letter_code
_entity_poly.pdbx_strand_id
1 'polypeptide(L)'
;MNGMAVLVAVLLSGAGFLMFRPRPSKLRLDLIATRRASRDQSSRAPSGSDESDESVAQARPRLAFFSCVLCGMVAALLLGGLLGIGVGTAIIAVGPLLLGRLESRKSRTHRLALEIAAPTVADLMAACLASGASTAAATRATAEAVGGPVSDLLNQCVVQFNLGASPARVWKPLHDEPSLAPIARAILRSADTGAPLTAVLLRVADDLRMIRRAQLDQAAKTVGVKAVGPLGLCFLPAFMLLGVVPLIASLVMAGISG
;
A
#
# COMPACT_ATOMS: atom_id res chain seq x y z
N MET A 1 -24.78 21.74 36.88
CA MET A 1 -23.32 21.51 36.91
C MET A 1 -22.81 20.58 35.80
N ASN A 2 -23.63 19.72 35.20
CA ASN A 2 -23.16 18.72 34.23
C ASN A 2 -22.82 19.30 32.84
N GLY A 3 -23.40 20.44 32.44
CA GLY A 3 -23.15 21.06 31.14
C GLY A 3 -21.77 21.74 30.99
N MET A 4 -21.21 22.26 32.08
CA MET A 4 -19.91 22.96 32.04
C MET A 4 -18.74 21.97 31.88
N ALA A 5 -18.84 20.80 32.51
CA ALA A 5 -17.85 19.73 32.38
C ALA A 5 -17.80 19.17 30.95
N VAL A 6 -18.94 19.13 30.26
CA VAL A 6 -19.05 18.72 28.85
C VAL A 6 -18.38 19.73 27.93
N LEU A 7 -18.58 21.03 28.17
CA LEU A 7 -17.99 22.09 27.34
C LEU A 7 -16.46 22.17 27.50
N VAL A 8 -15.94 21.94 28.71
CA VAL A 8 -14.49 21.89 28.99
C VAL A 8 -13.84 20.65 28.38
N ALA A 9 -14.50 19.49 28.41
CA ALA A 9 -13.99 18.25 27.79
C ALA A 9 -13.96 18.33 26.25
N VAL A 10 -14.92 19.03 25.64
CA VAL A 10 -14.95 19.30 24.18
C VAL A 10 -13.84 20.27 23.79
N LEU A 11 -13.60 21.33 24.57
CA LEU A 11 -12.52 22.29 24.31
C LEU A 11 -11.12 21.69 24.50
N LEU A 12 -10.91 20.83 25.51
CA LEU A 12 -9.64 20.12 25.72
C LEU A 12 -9.38 19.07 24.64
N SER A 13 -10.42 18.38 24.15
CA SER A 13 -10.30 17.47 23.01
C SER A 13 -9.99 18.21 21.70
N GLY A 14 -10.56 19.40 21.51
CA GLY A 14 -10.23 20.30 20.40
C GLY A 14 -8.78 20.83 20.46
N ALA A 15 -8.30 21.16 21.66
CA ALA A 15 -6.92 21.62 21.87
C ALA A 15 -5.88 20.50 21.69
N GLY A 16 -6.19 19.28 22.15
CA GLY A 16 -5.36 18.09 21.89
C GLY A 16 -5.27 17.74 20.40
N PHE A 17 -6.37 17.93 19.65
CA PHE A 17 -6.44 17.74 18.20
C PHE A 17 -5.58 18.75 17.42
N LEU A 18 -5.51 20.01 17.88
CA LEU A 18 -4.63 21.03 17.27
C LEU A 18 -3.14 20.79 17.57
N MET A 19 -2.82 20.23 18.74
CA MET A 19 -1.43 19.89 19.10
C MET A 19 -0.91 18.62 18.43
N PHE A 20 -1.78 17.67 18.09
CA PHE A 20 -1.40 16.41 17.43
C PHE A 20 -1.40 16.49 15.90
N ARG A 21 -1.35 17.70 15.35
CA ARG A 21 -1.03 17.92 13.93
C ARG A 21 0.35 17.29 13.67
N PRO A 22 0.45 16.21 12.87
CA PRO A 22 1.70 15.50 12.70
C PRO A 22 2.71 16.48 12.10
N ARG A 23 3.77 16.77 12.87
CA ARG A 23 4.92 17.52 12.37
C ARG A 23 5.43 16.75 11.15
N PRO A 24 5.44 17.35 9.94
CA PRO A 24 5.98 16.68 8.77
C PRO A 24 7.43 16.34 9.10
N SER A 25 7.75 15.05 9.11
CA SER A 25 9.11 14.57 9.35
C SER A 25 10.03 15.24 8.33
N LYS A 26 11.05 15.97 8.81
CA LYS A 26 12.06 16.66 7.97
C LYS A 26 12.68 15.73 6.92
N LEU A 27 12.71 14.43 7.20
CA LEU A 27 13.09 13.37 6.24
C LEU A 27 12.28 13.38 4.93
N ARG A 28 10.96 13.62 4.98
CA ARG A 28 10.12 13.70 3.76
C ARG A 28 10.43 14.97 2.97
N LEU A 29 10.77 16.09 3.63
CA LEU A 29 11.16 17.31 2.93
C LEU A 29 12.52 17.14 2.24
N ASP A 30 13.50 16.51 2.88
CA ASP A 30 14.80 16.21 2.26
C ASP A 30 14.68 15.21 1.10
N LEU A 31 13.81 14.20 1.23
CA LEU A 31 13.59 13.21 0.16
C LEU A 31 12.85 13.81 -1.04
N ILE A 32 11.99 14.81 -0.81
CA ILE A 32 11.31 15.56 -1.88
C ILE A 32 12.24 16.61 -2.48
N ALA A 33 13.08 17.29 -1.68
CA ALA A 33 14.07 18.24 -2.15
C ALA A 33 15.14 17.57 -3.02
N THR A 34 15.64 16.40 -2.60
CA THR A 34 16.58 15.59 -3.38
C THR A 34 15.95 15.02 -4.64
N ARG A 35 14.68 14.59 -4.60
CA ARG A 35 13.93 14.20 -5.81
C ARG A 35 13.63 15.35 -6.76
N ARG A 36 13.41 16.57 -6.24
CA ARG A 36 13.19 17.75 -7.08
C ARG A 36 14.50 18.17 -7.77
N ALA A 37 15.61 18.13 -7.04
CA ALA A 37 16.94 18.40 -7.59
C ALA A 37 17.32 17.39 -8.70
N SER A 38 16.98 16.11 -8.55
CA SER A 38 17.21 15.10 -9.60
C SER A 38 16.20 15.20 -10.77
N ARG A 39 14.97 15.65 -10.52
CA ARG A 39 13.95 15.87 -11.56
C ARG A 39 14.26 17.07 -12.44
N ASP A 40 14.84 18.14 -11.90
CA ASP A 40 15.28 19.31 -12.70
C ASP A 40 16.37 18.93 -13.71
N GLN A 41 17.24 17.97 -13.36
CA GLN A 41 18.26 17.46 -14.27
C GLN A 41 17.68 16.57 -15.38
N SER A 42 16.59 15.86 -15.11
CA SER A 42 15.90 15.01 -16.09
C SER A 42 14.91 15.75 -16.98
N SER A 43 14.61 17.02 -16.70
CA SER A 43 13.58 17.83 -17.40
C SER A 43 14.06 18.45 -18.72
N ARG A 44 15.22 18.02 -19.25
CA ARG A 44 15.72 18.46 -20.57
C ARG A 44 15.23 17.61 -21.76
N ALA A 45 14.27 16.71 -21.57
CA ALA A 45 13.64 15.97 -22.67
C ALA A 45 12.09 16.08 -22.60
N PRO A 46 11.40 16.43 -23.70
CA PRO A 46 9.97 16.73 -23.67
C PRO A 46 9.09 15.52 -24.01
N SER A 47 8.07 15.29 -23.20
CA SER A 47 6.76 14.65 -23.48
C SER A 47 6.13 14.35 -22.11
N GLY A 48 4.88 14.66 -21.77
CA GLY A 48 3.67 14.84 -22.56
C GLY A 48 2.60 14.04 -21.79
N SER A 49 1.64 14.74 -21.18
CA SER A 49 0.44 14.26 -20.48
C SER A 49 0.60 13.36 -19.24
N ASP A 50 0.51 13.94 -18.03
CA ASP A 50 0.09 13.22 -16.82
C ASP A 50 -0.38 14.17 -15.68
N GLU A 51 -1.05 15.28 -16.04
CA GLU A 51 -1.44 16.34 -15.07
C GLU A 51 -2.88 16.19 -14.53
N SER A 52 -3.63 15.15 -14.94
CA SER A 52 -5.05 14.98 -14.58
C SER A 52 -5.36 13.99 -13.44
N ASP A 53 -4.41 13.13 -13.03
CA ASP A 53 -4.68 12.06 -12.05
C ASP A 53 -4.34 12.40 -10.58
N GLU A 54 -3.59 13.46 -10.29
CA GLU A 54 -3.22 13.82 -8.91
C GLU A 54 -4.37 14.45 -8.10
N SER A 55 -5.38 15.04 -8.75
CA SER A 55 -6.45 15.76 -8.05
C SER A 55 -7.52 14.84 -7.42
N VAL A 56 -7.74 13.65 -7.98
CA VAL A 56 -8.81 12.72 -7.54
C VAL A 56 -8.35 11.85 -6.36
N ALA A 57 -7.05 11.55 -6.25
CA ALA A 57 -6.51 10.73 -5.17
C ALA A 57 -6.49 11.45 -3.79
N GLN A 58 -6.44 12.79 -3.79
CA GLN A 58 -6.28 13.60 -2.58
C GLN A 58 -7.61 13.97 -1.89
N ALA A 59 -8.75 13.81 -2.56
CA ALA A 59 -10.07 14.15 -2.02
C ALA A 59 -10.73 13.02 -1.17
N ARG A 60 -10.29 11.77 -1.34
CA ARG A 60 -10.82 10.59 -0.61
C ARG A 60 -10.60 10.53 0.92
N PRO A 61 -9.49 11.03 1.52
CA PRO A 61 -9.29 10.91 2.95
C PRO A 61 -10.28 11.76 3.76
N ARG A 62 -10.76 12.88 3.20
CA ARG A 62 -11.72 13.76 3.88
C ARG A 62 -13.11 13.13 3.98
N LEU A 63 -13.60 12.47 2.93
CA LEU A 63 -14.92 11.86 2.92
C LEU A 63 -15.03 10.68 3.91
N ALA A 64 -13.99 9.84 3.99
CA ALA A 64 -13.90 8.76 4.98
C ALA A 64 -13.76 9.28 6.41
N PHE A 65 -13.13 10.45 6.58
CA PHE A 65 -13.03 11.14 7.87
C PHE A 65 -14.40 11.67 8.31
N PHE A 66 -15.17 12.28 7.40
CA PHE A 66 -16.52 12.77 7.69
C PHE A 66 -17.49 11.64 8.05
N SER A 67 -17.42 10.47 7.40
CA SER A 67 -18.28 9.33 7.78
C SER A 67 -17.94 8.78 9.16
N CYS A 68 -16.66 8.69 9.53
CA CYS A 68 -16.24 8.25 10.87
C CYS A 68 -16.61 9.25 11.97
N VAL A 69 -16.50 10.55 11.68
CA VAL A 69 -16.91 11.61 12.62
C VAL A 69 -18.42 11.62 12.81
N LEU A 70 -19.20 11.46 11.74
CA LEU A 70 -20.67 11.41 11.81
C LEU A 70 -21.14 10.17 12.59
N CYS A 71 -20.51 9.01 12.37
CA CYS A 71 -20.84 7.78 13.08
C CYS A 71 -20.45 7.83 14.57
N GLY A 72 -19.30 8.44 14.90
CA GLY A 72 -18.87 8.67 16.28
C GLY A 72 -19.77 9.67 17.01
N MET A 73 -20.25 10.70 16.31
CA MET A 73 -21.19 11.68 16.84
C MET A 73 -22.56 11.06 17.13
N VAL A 74 -23.08 10.22 16.23
CA VAL A 74 -24.34 9.48 16.44
C VAL A 74 -24.22 8.47 17.60
N ALA A 75 -23.09 7.77 17.73
CA ALA A 75 -22.86 6.84 18.85
C ALA A 75 -22.75 7.57 20.21
N ALA A 76 -22.11 8.74 20.25
CA ALA A 76 -22.02 9.56 21.46
C ALA A 76 -23.39 10.12 21.89
N LEU A 77 -24.24 10.46 20.92
CA LEU A 77 -25.62 10.93 21.16
C LEU A 77 -26.55 9.82 21.67
N LEU A 78 -26.34 8.57 21.25
CA LEU A 78 -27.20 7.43 21.61
C LEU A 78 -26.90 6.82 22.98
N LEU A 79 -25.63 6.79 23.43
CA LEU A 79 -25.28 6.10 24.68
C LEU A 79 -25.40 6.96 25.95
N GLY A 80 -25.16 8.27 25.88
CA GLY A 80 -25.18 9.15 27.05
C GLY A 80 -24.12 8.83 28.14
N GLY A 81 -23.63 9.86 28.83
CA GLY A 81 -22.68 9.72 29.95
C GLY A 81 -21.18 9.63 29.56
N LEU A 82 -20.31 9.53 30.57
CA LEU A 82 -18.84 9.55 30.40
C LEU A 82 -18.30 8.44 29.49
N LEU A 83 -18.98 7.29 29.40
CA LEU A 83 -18.54 6.15 28.59
C LEU A 83 -18.68 6.40 27.07
N GLY A 84 -19.69 7.16 26.63
CA GLY A 84 -19.86 7.52 25.21
C GLY A 84 -18.77 8.46 24.70
N ILE A 85 -18.27 9.35 25.56
CA ILE A 85 -17.19 10.30 25.26
C ILE A 85 -15.85 9.55 25.11
N GLY A 86 -15.60 8.55 25.95
CA GLY A 86 -14.40 7.71 25.87
C GLY A 86 -14.32 6.90 24.57
N VAL A 87 -15.44 6.32 24.13
CA VAL A 87 -15.49 5.53 22.89
C VAL A 87 -15.38 6.42 21.65
N GLY A 88 -16.05 7.59 21.63
CA GLY A 88 -15.98 8.53 20.51
C GLY A 88 -14.58 9.11 20.29
N THR A 89 -13.89 9.47 21.37
CA THR A 89 -12.51 9.96 21.32
C THR A 89 -11.52 8.88 20.88
N ALA A 90 -11.71 7.63 21.32
CA ALA A 90 -10.90 6.51 20.88
C ALA A 90 -11.02 6.28 19.35
N ILE A 91 -12.23 6.33 18.80
CA ILE A 91 -12.47 6.13 17.35
C ILE A 91 -11.84 7.26 16.52
N ILE A 92 -11.97 8.52 16.96
CA ILE A 92 -11.40 9.69 16.26
C ILE A 92 -9.86 9.69 16.35
N ALA A 93 -9.28 9.23 17.47
CA ALA A 93 -7.83 9.14 17.63
C ALA A 93 -7.23 7.99 16.82
N VAL A 94 -7.90 6.82 16.80
CA VAL A 94 -7.38 5.59 16.18
C VAL A 94 -7.65 5.54 14.67
N GLY A 95 -8.73 6.15 14.19
CA GLY A 95 -9.10 6.23 12.77
C GLY A 95 -8.00 6.75 11.83
N PRO A 96 -7.41 7.93 12.07
CA PRO A 96 -6.34 8.47 11.24
C PRO A 96 -5.02 7.69 11.36
N LEU A 97 -4.76 7.02 12.50
CA LEU A 97 -3.62 6.11 12.65
C LEU A 97 -3.79 4.84 11.80
N LEU A 98 -5.00 4.28 11.72
CA LEU A 98 -5.29 3.18 10.79
C LEU A 98 -5.21 3.63 9.33
N LEU A 99 -5.75 4.81 8.98
CA LEU A 99 -5.68 5.35 7.62
C LEU A 99 -4.27 5.73 7.19
N GLY A 100 -3.44 6.27 8.08
CA GLY A 100 -2.03 6.55 7.83
C GLY A 100 -1.25 5.27 7.49
N ARG A 101 -1.66 4.12 8.04
CA ARG A 101 -1.14 2.80 7.65
C ARG A 101 -1.55 2.40 6.22
N LEU A 102 -2.67 2.92 5.71
CA LEU A 102 -3.11 2.73 4.32
C LEU A 102 -2.41 3.67 3.33
N GLU A 103 -1.79 4.78 3.76
CA GLU A 103 -1.01 5.69 2.89
C GLU A 103 0.21 5.00 2.25
N SER A 104 0.57 3.81 2.74
CA SER A 104 1.48 2.86 2.09
C SER A 104 0.99 2.35 0.72
N ARG A 105 -0.23 2.71 0.27
CA ARG A 105 -0.81 2.30 -1.02
C ARG A 105 0.08 2.64 -2.22
N LYS A 106 0.73 3.83 -2.29
CA LYS A 106 1.54 4.19 -3.47
C LYS A 106 2.76 3.26 -3.62
N SER A 107 3.44 2.95 -2.51
CA SER A 107 4.56 1.99 -2.50
C SER A 107 4.07 0.56 -2.81
N ARG A 108 2.90 0.19 -2.31
CA ARG A 108 2.28 -1.11 -2.60
C ARG A 108 1.90 -1.26 -4.07
N THR A 109 1.27 -0.26 -4.69
CA THR A 109 0.90 -0.29 -6.11
C THR A 109 2.14 -0.42 -6.98
N HIS A 110 3.22 0.32 -6.65
CA HIS A 110 4.49 0.21 -7.37
C HIS A 110 5.10 -1.19 -7.26
N ARG A 111 5.18 -1.75 -6.04
CA ARG A 111 5.66 -3.14 -5.82
C ARG A 111 4.82 -4.18 -6.55
N LEU A 112 3.49 -4.02 -6.54
CA LEU A 112 2.58 -4.90 -7.25
C LEU A 112 2.79 -4.81 -8.76
N ALA A 113 3.02 -3.61 -9.32
CA ALA A 113 3.32 -3.45 -10.74
C ALA A 113 4.62 -4.18 -11.13
N LEU A 114 5.68 -4.05 -10.33
CA LEU A 114 6.95 -4.77 -10.51
C LEU A 114 6.75 -6.29 -10.45
N GLU A 115 6.01 -6.76 -9.43
CA GLU A 115 5.69 -8.18 -9.29
C GLU A 115 4.88 -8.68 -10.49
N ILE A 116 3.92 -7.89 -11.00
CA ILE A 116 3.08 -8.21 -12.18
C ILE A 116 3.89 -8.40 -13.43
N ALA A 117 4.80 -7.48 -13.70
CA ALA A 117 5.64 -7.50 -14.89
C ALA A 117 6.80 -8.51 -14.82
N ALA A 118 7.27 -8.91 -13.64
CA ALA A 118 8.43 -9.80 -13.48
C ALA A 118 8.42 -11.08 -14.35
N PRO A 119 7.35 -11.92 -14.39
CA PRO A 119 7.34 -13.10 -15.26
C PRO A 119 7.42 -12.71 -16.75
N THR A 120 6.67 -11.68 -17.16
CA THR A 120 6.68 -11.17 -18.55
C THR A 120 8.06 -10.69 -18.98
N VAL A 121 8.81 -10.05 -18.08
CA VAL A 121 10.19 -9.62 -18.33
C VAL A 121 11.09 -10.82 -18.59
N ALA A 122 10.98 -11.86 -17.78
CA ALA A 122 11.75 -13.09 -17.97
C ALA A 122 11.40 -13.79 -19.30
N ASP A 123 10.13 -13.84 -19.67
CA ASP A 123 9.68 -14.42 -20.95
C ASP A 123 10.20 -13.63 -22.16
N LEU A 124 10.06 -12.30 -22.14
CA LEU A 124 10.50 -11.44 -23.24
C LEU A 124 12.02 -11.48 -23.41
N MET A 125 12.76 -11.44 -22.30
CA MET A 125 14.21 -11.64 -22.34
C MET A 125 14.58 -13.01 -22.89
N ALA A 126 13.90 -14.08 -22.46
CA ALA A 126 14.14 -15.43 -22.97
C ALA A 126 13.82 -15.51 -24.47
N ALA A 127 12.72 -14.91 -24.94
CA ALA A 127 12.34 -14.87 -26.35
C ALA A 127 13.37 -14.12 -27.21
N CYS A 128 13.86 -12.97 -26.75
CA CYS A 128 14.91 -12.22 -27.43
C CYS A 128 16.24 -12.99 -27.46
N LEU A 129 16.61 -13.67 -26.38
CA LEU A 129 17.81 -14.49 -26.35
C LEU A 129 17.68 -15.72 -27.26
N ALA A 130 16.50 -16.33 -27.31
CA ALA A 130 16.19 -17.45 -28.22
C ALA A 130 16.27 -17.05 -29.70
N SER A 131 16.00 -15.78 -30.04
CA SER A 131 16.18 -15.25 -31.40
C SER A 131 17.63 -14.87 -31.72
N GLY A 132 18.57 -15.09 -30.80
CA GLY A 132 19.99 -14.80 -31.00
C GLY A 132 20.40 -13.36 -30.64
N ALA A 133 19.52 -12.57 -30.02
CA ALA A 133 19.91 -11.24 -29.56
C ALA A 133 20.93 -11.31 -28.42
N SER A 134 21.83 -10.33 -28.36
CA SER A 134 22.74 -10.20 -27.22
C SER A 134 21.96 -9.85 -25.95
N THR A 135 22.53 -10.16 -24.77
CA THR A 135 21.87 -9.86 -23.48
C THR A 135 21.54 -8.37 -23.32
N ALA A 136 22.42 -7.48 -23.80
CA ALA A 136 22.16 -6.04 -23.78
C ALA A 136 21.00 -5.64 -24.72
N ALA A 137 20.94 -6.22 -25.92
CA ALA A 137 19.84 -5.98 -26.87
C ALA A 137 18.51 -6.55 -26.36
N ALA A 138 18.51 -7.75 -25.80
CA ALA A 138 17.34 -8.37 -25.17
C ALA A 138 16.80 -7.53 -24.01
N THR A 139 17.70 -7.00 -23.16
CA THR A 139 17.34 -6.12 -22.03
C THR A 139 16.67 -4.83 -22.52
N ARG A 140 17.22 -4.21 -23.57
CA ARG A 140 16.67 -3.00 -24.18
C ARG A 140 15.29 -3.25 -24.82
N ALA A 141 15.17 -4.28 -25.65
CA ALA A 141 13.91 -4.66 -26.27
C ALA A 141 12.82 -4.97 -25.23
N THR A 142 13.20 -5.62 -24.13
CA THR A 142 12.27 -5.90 -23.02
C THR A 142 11.86 -4.61 -22.29
N ALA A 143 12.78 -3.67 -22.08
CA ALA A 143 12.48 -2.37 -21.46
C ALA A 143 11.47 -1.56 -22.29
N GLU A 144 11.63 -1.58 -23.61
CA GLU A 144 10.75 -0.92 -24.57
C GLU A 144 9.36 -1.59 -24.63
N ALA A 145 9.31 -2.92 -24.59
CA ALA A 145 8.06 -3.68 -24.68
C ALA A 145 7.20 -3.64 -23.40
N VAL A 146 7.81 -3.69 -22.21
CA VAL A 146 7.06 -3.75 -20.93
C VAL A 146 6.61 -2.37 -20.46
N GLY A 147 7.45 -1.34 -20.65
CA GLY A 147 7.18 0.00 -20.14
C GLY A 147 7.09 0.10 -18.61
N GLY A 148 6.57 1.23 -18.13
CA GLY A 148 6.29 1.48 -16.71
C GLY A 148 7.53 1.37 -15.80
N PRO A 149 7.35 1.06 -14.50
CA PRO A 149 8.41 1.13 -13.50
C PRO A 149 9.52 0.08 -13.70
N VAL A 150 9.24 -0.99 -14.45
CA VAL A 150 10.26 -2.00 -14.77
C VAL A 150 11.20 -1.51 -15.85
N SER A 151 10.69 -0.74 -16.83
CA SER A 151 11.50 -0.14 -17.88
C SER A 151 12.58 0.76 -17.30
N ASP A 152 12.28 1.53 -16.26
CA ASP A 152 13.27 2.39 -15.58
C ASP A 152 14.47 1.60 -15.04
N LEU A 153 14.22 0.42 -14.46
CA LEU A 153 15.27 -0.45 -13.92
C LEU A 153 16.07 -1.13 -15.03
N LEU A 154 15.39 -1.62 -16.07
CA LEU A 154 16.04 -2.24 -17.22
C LEU A 154 16.88 -1.23 -18.00
N ASN A 155 16.40 0.01 -18.15
CA ASN A 155 17.14 1.10 -18.77
C ASN A 155 18.41 1.46 -17.97
N GLN A 156 18.36 1.42 -16.63
CA GLN A 156 19.57 1.54 -15.82
C GLN A 156 20.58 0.42 -16.12
N CYS A 157 20.13 -0.82 -16.30
CA CYS A 157 21.00 -1.92 -16.73
C CYS A 157 21.58 -1.67 -18.13
N VAL A 158 20.78 -1.20 -19.09
CA VAL A 158 21.24 -0.86 -20.45
C VAL A 158 22.30 0.24 -20.44
N VAL A 159 22.11 1.29 -19.64
CA VAL A 159 23.11 2.34 -19.45
C VAL A 159 24.41 1.76 -18.92
N GLN A 160 24.34 0.87 -17.93
CA GLN A 160 25.53 0.22 -17.39
C GLN A 160 26.23 -0.72 -18.39
N PHE A 161 25.48 -1.42 -19.24
CA PHE A 161 26.05 -2.19 -20.36
C PHE A 161 26.83 -1.28 -21.32
N ASN A 162 26.27 -0.12 -21.69
CA ASN A 162 26.94 0.84 -22.57
C ASN A 162 28.22 1.42 -21.95
N LEU A 163 28.31 1.46 -20.62
CA LEU A 163 29.49 1.90 -19.89
C LEU A 163 30.53 0.79 -19.67
N GLY A 164 30.30 -0.43 -20.16
CA GLY A 164 31.22 -1.57 -19.95
C GLY A 164 31.33 -2.00 -18.49
N ALA A 165 30.30 -1.76 -17.68
CA ALA A 165 30.30 -2.13 -16.27
C ALA A 165 30.36 -3.66 -16.07
N SER A 166 30.87 -4.10 -14.92
CA SER A 166 30.90 -5.54 -14.57
C SER A 166 29.48 -6.11 -14.48
N PRO A 167 29.27 -7.41 -14.79
CA PRO A 167 27.94 -8.04 -14.76
C PRO A 167 27.20 -7.82 -13.43
N ALA A 168 27.89 -7.95 -12.30
CA ALA A 168 27.31 -7.72 -10.97
C ALA A 168 26.80 -6.28 -10.79
N ARG A 169 27.48 -5.30 -11.38
CA ARG A 169 27.04 -3.89 -11.33
C ARG A 169 25.85 -3.65 -12.25
N VAL A 170 25.95 -4.16 -13.49
CA VAL A 170 24.90 -4.03 -14.52
C VAL A 170 23.56 -4.51 -13.98
N TRP A 171 23.52 -5.67 -13.32
CA TRP A 171 22.28 -6.26 -12.82
C TRP A 171 21.89 -5.80 -11.42
N LYS A 172 22.66 -4.91 -10.78
CA LYS A 172 22.37 -4.40 -9.44
C LYS A 172 20.96 -3.77 -9.30
N PRO A 173 20.47 -2.94 -10.25
CA PRO A 173 19.12 -2.37 -10.15
C PRO A 173 18.02 -3.43 -10.07
N LEU A 174 18.15 -4.53 -10.83
CA LEU A 174 17.21 -5.66 -10.77
C LEU A 174 17.42 -6.51 -9.51
N HIS A 175 18.65 -6.63 -9.03
CA HIS A 175 18.99 -7.40 -7.84
C HIS A 175 18.47 -6.74 -6.54
N ASP A 176 18.52 -5.41 -6.47
CA ASP A 176 18.08 -4.65 -5.30
C ASP A 176 16.55 -4.66 -5.15
N GLU A 177 15.80 -4.93 -6.23
CA GLU A 177 14.34 -5.07 -6.19
C GLU A 177 13.90 -6.53 -5.96
N PRO A 178 13.24 -6.85 -4.84
CA PRO A 178 12.93 -8.25 -4.47
C PRO A 178 12.13 -9.03 -5.51
N SER A 179 11.23 -8.36 -6.24
CA SER A 179 10.37 -8.99 -7.26
C SER A 179 11.16 -9.39 -8.52
N LEU A 180 12.27 -8.71 -8.82
CA LEU A 180 13.11 -8.96 -9.99
C LEU A 180 14.44 -9.64 -9.64
N ALA A 181 14.82 -9.67 -8.36
CA ALA A 181 16.04 -10.32 -7.87
C ALA A 181 16.22 -11.77 -8.34
N PRO A 182 15.17 -12.63 -8.45
CA PRO A 182 15.31 -13.97 -9.03
C PRO A 182 15.86 -13.96 -10.46
N ILE A 183 15.45 -12.99 -11.28
CA ILE A 183 15.90 -12.82 -12.67
C ILE A 183 17.37 -12.43 -12.69
N ALA A 184 17.77 -11.41 -11.92
CA ALA A 184 19.17 -10.99 -11.83
C ALA A 184 20.10 -12.13 -11.36
N ARG A 185 19.68 -12.87 -10.32
CA ARG A 185 20.44 -14.02 -9.81
C ARG A 185 20.55 -15.14 -10.83
N ALA A 186 19.49 -15.41 -11.59
CA ALA A 186 19.51 -16.40 -12.66
C ALA A 186 20.47 -16.01 -13.79
N ILE A 187 20.49 -14.73 -14.18
CA ILE A 187 21.40 -14.22 -15.20
C ILE A 187 22.86 -14.33 -14.73
N LEU A 188 23.17 -13.83 -13.53
CA LEU A 188 24.52 -13.89 -12.97
C LEU A 188 25.00 -15.35 -12.83
N ARG A 189 24.16 -16.23 -12.30
CA ARG A 189 24.49 -17.66 -12.17
C ARG A 189 24.72 -18.32 -13.53
N SER A 190 23.92 -18.00 -14.54
CA SER A 190 24.10 -18.56 -15.89
C SER A 190 25.39 -18.05 -16.53
N ALA A 191 25.77 -16.79 -16.27
CA ALA A 191 27.05 -16.24 -16.71
C ALA A 191 28.25 -16.95 -16.04
N ASP A 192 28.15 -17.29 -14.75
CA ASP A 192 29.22 -17.99 -14.03
C ASP A 192 29.32 -19.48 -14.40
N THR A 193 28.19 -20.14 -14.67
CA THR A 193 28.12 -21.59 -14.91
C THR A 193 28.10 -22.00 -16.38
N GLY A 194 27.88 -21.06 -17.29
CA GLY A 194 27.67 -21.34 -18.72
C GLY A 194 26.34 -22.02 -19.04
N ALA A 195 25.42 -22.12 -18.08
CA ALA A 195 24.11 -22.71 -18.30
C ALA A 195 23.28 -21.91 -19.35
N PRO A 196 22.44 -22.58 -20.15
CA PRO A 196 21.66 -21.91 -21.19
C PRO A 196 20.65 -20.93 -20.57
N LEU A 197 20.97 -19.63 -20.65
CA LEU A 197 20.21 -18.56 -19.98
C LEU A 197 18.73 -18.56 -20.34
N THR A 198 18.39 -18.84 -21.60
CA THR A 198 17.00 -18.92 -22.09
C THR A 198 16.16 -19.92 -21.27
N ALA A 199 16.66 -21.14 -21.06
CA ALA A 199 15.95 -22.17 -20.31
C ALA A 199 15.82 -21.81 -18.83
N VAL A 200 16.86 -21.19 -18.26
CA VAL A 200 16.85 -20.72 -16.86
C VAL A 200 15.80 -19.61 -16.67
N LEU A 201 15.73 -18.65 -17.59
CA LEU A 201 14.75 -17.56 -17.52
C LEU A 201 13.30 -18.04 -17.64
N LEU A 202 13.03 -18.98 -18.56
CA LEU A 202 11.69 -19.59 -18.67
C LEU A 202 11.27 -20.29 -17.38
N ARG A 203 12.21 -21.02 -16.75
CA ARG A 203 11.94 -21.65 -15.45
C ARG A 203 11.67 -20.62 -14.34
N VAL A 204 12.44 -19.53 -14.31
CA VAL A 204 12.18 -18.42 -13.36
C VAL A 204 10.81 -17.79 -13.62
N ALA A 205 10.40 -17.61 -14.88
CA ALA A 205 9.07 -17.09 -15.22
C ALA A 205 7.96 -18.00 -14.67
N ASP A 206 8.09 -19.32 -14.83
CA ASP A 206 7.15 -20.30 -14.27
C ASP A 206 7.12 -20.28 -12.74
N ASP A 207 8.28 -20.23 -12.10
CA ASP A 207 8.38 -20.13 -10.64
C ASP A 207 7.69 -18.85 -10.11
N LEU A 208 7.89 -17.71 -10.78
CA LEU A 208 7.23 -16.44 -10.44
C LEU A 208 5.71 -16.52 -10.61
N ARG A 209 5.22 -17.16 -11.68
CA ARG A 209 3.78 -17.39 -11.90
C ARG A 209 3.19 -18.30 -10.82
N MET A 210 3.89 -19.36 -10.42
CA MET A 210 3.46 -20.27 -9.36
C MET A 210 3.36 -19.55 -8.02
N ILE A 211 4.39 -18.77 -7.65
CA ILE A 211 4.40 -17.97 -6.42
C ILE A 211 3.21 -16.99 -6.42
N ARG A 212 2.98 -16.29 -7.52
CA ARG A 212 1.81 -15.39 -7.64
C ARG A 212 0.50 -16.13 -7.41
N ARG A 213 0.29 -17.29 -8.06
CA ARG A 213 -0.95 -18.06 -7.92
C ARG A 213 -1.17 -18.47 -6.47
N ALA A 214 -0.14 -18.98 -5.80
CA ALA A 214 -0.20 -19.34 -4.39
C ALA A 214 -0.55 -18.15 -3.47
N GLN A 215 -0.01 -16.96 -3.76
CA GLN A 215 -0.37 -15.74 -3.01
C GLN A 215 -1.83 -15.33 -3.24
N LEU A 216 -2.33 -15.43 -4.47
CA LEU A 216 -3.72 -15.12 -4.79
C LEU A 216 -4.68 -16.09 -4.10
N ASP A 217 -4.37 -17.38 -4.09
CA ASP A 217 -5.14 -18.40 -3.38
C ASP A 217 -5.17 -18.13 -1.88
N GLN A 218 -4.03 -17.78 -1.30
CA GLN A 218 -3.94 -17.43 0.12
C GLN A 218 -4.72 -16.14 0.42
N ALA A 219 -4.66 -15.14 -0.46
CA ALA A 219 -5.42 -13.92 -0.32
C ALA A 219 -6.92 -14.23 -0.31
N ALA A 220 -7.40 -15.04 -1.26
CA ALA A 220 -8.80 -15.47 -1.38
C ALA A 220 -9.30 -16.17 -0.10
N LYS A 221 -8.51 -17.08 0.48
CA LYS A 221 -8.84 -17.76 1.75
C LYS A 221 -9.03 -16.79 2.91
N THR A 222 -8.25 -15.70 2.96
CA THR A 222 -8.34 -14.72 4.07
C THR A 222 -9.46 -13.69 3.90
N VAL A 223 -10.11 -13.60 2.74
CA VAL A 223 -11.20 -12.63 2.51
C VAL A 223 -12.37 -12.88 3.44
N GLY A 224 -12.80 -14.15 3.56
CA GLY A 224 -13.92 -14.53 4.42
C GLY A 224 -13.69 -14.17 5.89
N VAL A 225 -12.51 -14.50 6.43
CA VAL A 225 -12.17 -14.20 7.84
C VAL A 225 -12.13 -12.69 8.09
N LYS A 226 -11.59 -11.91 7.15
CA LYS A 226 -11.55 -10.44 7.26
C LYS A 226 -12.92 -9.79 7.18
N ALA A 227 -13.90 -10.44 6.53
CA ALA A 227 -15.28 -9.96 6.44
C ALA A 227 -16.07 -10.17 7.75
N VAL A 228 -15.73 -11.17 8.56
CA VAL A 228 -16.38 -11.42 9.86
C VAL A 228 -16.10 -10.31 10.87
N GLY A 229 -14.90 -9.72 10.86
CA GLY A 229 -14.53 -8.61 11.74
C GLY A 229 -15.49 -7.41 11.70
N PRO A 230 -15.73 -6.77 10.54
CA PRO A 230 -16.68 -5.66 10.44
C PRO A 230 -18.14 -6.08 10.66
N LEU A 231 -18.52 -7.32 10.28
CA LEU A 231 -19.86 -7.84 10.55
C LEU A 231 -20.10 -7.96 12.07
N GLY A 232 -19.14 -8.52 12.81
CA GLY A 232 -19.21 -8.64 14.27
C GLY A 232 -19.21 -7.28 14.96
N LEU A 233 -18.42 -6.31 14.47
CA LEU A 233 -18.43 -4.94 14.96
C LEU A 233 -19.80 -4.25 14.74
N CYS A 234 -20.50 -4.59 13.66
CA CYS A 234 -21.84 -4.07 13.38
C CYS A 234 -22.94 -4.80 14.18
N PHE A 235 -22.74 -6.09 14.48
CA PHE A 235 -23.70 -6.90 15.24
C PHE A 235 -23.70 -6.57 16.74
N LEU A 236 -22.55 -6.22 17.32
CA LEU A 236 -22.41 -5.90 18.74
C LEU A 236 -23.32 -4.74 19.22
N PRO A 237 -23.37 -3.57 18.56
CA PRO A 237 -24.29 -2.50 18.95
C PRO A 237 -25.76 -2.87 18.73
N ALA A 238 -26.08 -3.60 17.65
CA ALA A 238 -27.43 -4.08 17.39
C ALA A 238 -27.90 -5.05 18.50
N PHE A 239 -27.07 -6.01 18.87
CA PHE A 239 -27.35 -6.96 19.95
C PHE A 239 -27.54 -6.27 21.31
N MET A 240 -26.76 -5.22 21.60
CA MET A 240 -26.94 -4.43 22.82
C MET A 240 -28.33 -3.78 22.88
N LEU A 241 -28.73 -3.12 21.78
CA LEU A 241 -30.02 -2.43 21.67
C LEU A 241 -31.22 -3.38 21.66
N LEU A 242 -31.10 -4.50 20.94
CA LEU A 242 -32.20 -5.46 20.74
C LEU A 242 -32.31 -6.51 21.85
N GLY A 243 -31.19 -6.93 22.43
CA GLY A 243 -31.13 -8.04 23.38
C GLY A 243 -30.97 -7.60 24.84
N VAL A 244 -29.91 -6.84 25.14
CA VAL A 244 -29.51 -6.57 26.54
C VAL A 244 -30.33 -5.48 27.20
N VAL A 245 -30.58 -4.37 26.49
CA VAL A 245 -31.34 -3.23 27.02
C VAL A 245 -32.76 -3.63 27.48
N PRO A 246 -33.57 -4.36 26.69
CA PRO A 246 -34.90 -4.78 27.12
C PRO A 246 -34.86 -5.74 28.32
N LEU A 247 -33.84 -6.61 28.38
CA LEU A 247 -33.71 -7.63 29.42
C LEU A 247 -33.40 -7.00 30.78
N ILE A 248 -32.49 -6.02 30.82
CA ILE A 248 -32.21 -5.23 32.03
C ILE A 248 -33.45 -4.42 32.44
N ALA A 249 -34.13 -3.78 31.49
CA ALA A 249 -35.34 -3.01 31.77
C ALA A 249 -36.43 -3.88 32.41
N SER A 250 -36.63 -5.10 31.90
CA SER A 250 -37.59 -6.05 32.46
C SER A 250 -37.23 -6.49 33.88
N LEU A 251 -35.97 -6.78 34.16
CA LEU A 251 -35.51 -7.21 35.49
C LEU A 251 -35.64 -6.09 36.52
N VAL A 252 -35.26 -4.86 36.14
CA VAL A 252 -35.43 -3.70 37.01
C VAL A 252 -36.90 -3.50 37.30
N MET A 253 -37.77 -3.48 36.28
CA MET A 253 -39.22 -3.28 36.44
C MET A 253 -39.86 -4.32 37.36
N ALA A 254 -39.48 -5.59 37.25
CA ALA A 254 -39.97 -6.66 38.11
C ALA A 254 -39.53 -6.48 39.58
N GLY A 255 -38.30 -6.00 39.81
CA GLY A 255 -37.77 -5.76 41.15
C GLY A 255 -38.35 -4.53 41.87
N ILE A 256 -38.94 -3.57 41.16
CA ILE A 256 -39.62 -2.40 41.78
C ILE A 256 -41.07 -2.69 42.18
N SER A 257 -41.66 -3.78 41.69
CA SER A 257 -43.06 -4.16 41.94
C SER A 257 -43.26 -5.16 43.08
N GLY A 258 -42.18 -5.62 43.73
CA GLY A 258 -42.20 -6.50 44.90
C GLY A 258 -41.62 -5.80 46.11
#